data_AF-A0A948Z6Z0-F1
#
_entry.id   AF-A0A948Z6Z0-F1
#
_cell.length_a   1.000
_cell.length_b   1.000
_cell.length_c   1.000
_cell.angle_alpha   90.00
_cell.angle_beta   90.00
_cell.angle_gamma   90.00
#
_symmetry.space_group_name_H-M   'P 1'
#
loop_
_entity.id
_entity.type
_entity.pdbx_description
1 polymer ?
#
loop_
_entity_poly.entity_id
_entity_poly.type
_entity_poly.pdbx_seq_one_letter_code
_entity_poly.pdbx_strand_id
1 'polypeptide(L)'
;MSKFILSTPIFAQVSIGSDTPLGTGSLVSRYPNLSSLLSILIKNSITIVSILLVVLLISGGLIYIISAGNQDPKNAEKGLKTIQSAAIGFIVVFLSYAIVQLIQTITGLNILNPTL
;
A
#
# COMPACT_ATOMS: atom_id res chain seq x y z
N MET A 1 -4.94 -41.76 59.22
CA MET A 1 -3.82 -41.42 58.31
C MET A 1 -4.35 -40.52 57.21
N SER A 2 -4.24 -39.20 57.40
CA SER A 2 -4.60 -38.18 56.40
C SER A 2 -3.29 -37.61 55.86
N LYS A 3 -2.94 -37.93 54.61
CA LYS A 3 -1.77 -37.36 53.92
C LYS A 3 -2.26 -36.21 53.03
N PHE A 4 -2.24 -35.03 53.65
CA PHE A 4 -1.75 -33.76 53.11
C PHE A 4 -1.30 -33.81 51.65
N ILE A 5 -2.17 -33.33 50.73
CA ILE A 5 -1.78 -33.03 49.35
C ILE A 5 -1.04 -31.70 49.40
N LEU A 6 0.28 -31.70 49.21
CA LEU A 6 1.04 -30.48 48.97
C LEU A 6 0.63 -29.92 47.61
N SER A 7 -0.19 -28.86 47.60
CA SER A 7 -0.24 -27.97 46.45
C SER A 7 1.09 -27.20 46.43
N THR A 8 1.93 -27.51 45.45
CA THR A 8 2.90 -26.51 45.01
C THR A 8 2.09 -25.32 44.52
N PRO A 9 2.27 -24.09 45.05
CA PRO A 9 1.75 -22.93 44.37
C PRO A 9 2.49 -22.87 43.04
N ILE A 10 1.84 -23.38 41.99
CA ILE A 10 2.11 -22.92 40.64
C ILE A 10 1.78 -21.45 40.72
N PHE A 11 2.82 -20.64 40.82
CA PHE A 11 2.76 -19.26 40.40
C PHE A 11 2.30 -19.31 38.95
N ALA A 12 0.98 -19.24 38.76
CA ALA A 12 0.42 -18.76 37.53
C ALA A 12 0.89 -17.31 37.46
N GLN A 13 2.05 -17.11 36.85
CA GLN A 13 2.41 -15.84 36.25
C GLN A 13 1.26 -15.54 35.28
N VAL A 14 0.29 -14.76 35.75
CA VAL A 14 -0.64 -14.11 34.85
C VAL A 14 0.19 -12.99 34.24
N SER A 15 0.75 -13.26 33.07
CA SER A 15 1.29 -12.22 32.19
C SER A 15 0.12 -11.34 31.74
N ILE A 16 -0.22 -10.32 32.54
CA ILE A 16 -1.18 -9.25 32.21
C ILE A 16 -0.54 -8.27 31.21
N GLY A 17 0.10 -8.80 30.16
CA GLY A 17 0.91 -8.03 29.22
C GLY A 17 0.72 -8.42 27.76
N SER A 18 0.32 -9.67 27.49
CA SER A 18 0.13 -10.19 26.12
C SER A 18 -1.33 -10.46 25.76
N ASP A 19 -2.19 -10.75 26.75
CA ASP A 19 -3.53 -11.30 26.49
C ASP A 19 -4.68 -10.52 27.16
N THR A 20 -4.40 -9.38 27.80
CA THR A 20 -5.45 -8.49 28.32
C THR A 20 -5.51 -7.18 27.53
N PRO A 21 -6.70 -6.57 27.35
CA PRO A 21 -6.87 -5.33 26.57
C PRO A 21 -6.13 -4.10 27.12
N LEU A 22 -5.50 -4.21 28.29
CA LEU A 22 -4.74 -3.14 28.95
C LEU A 22 -3.22 -3.38 28.95
N GLY A 23 -2.74 -4.57 28.54
CA GLY A 23 -1.32 -4.89 28.40
C GLY A 23 -0.87 -4.59 26.98
N THR A 24 -0.13 -3.50 26.77
CA THR A 24 0.57 -3.09 25.52
C THR A 24 -0.17 -3.35 24.19
N GLY A 25 -1.49 -3.54 24.23
CA GLY A 25 -2.41 -3.71 23.11
C GLY A 25 -2.98 -2.37 22.65
N SER A 26 -2.28 -1.29 23.00
CA SER A 26 -2.51 0.02 22.42
C SER A 26 -2.08 -0.05 20.96
N LEU A 27 -2.87 0.58 20.12
CA LEU A 27 -2.77 0.75 18.67
C LEU A 27 -1.34 0.95 18.11
N VAL A 28 -0.40 1.34 18.97
CA VAL A 28 1.06 1.29 18.82
C VAL A 28 1.60 -0.07 18.36
N SER A 29 1.07 -1.24 18.77
CA SER A 29 1.60 -2.53 18.29
C SER A 29 1.06 -2.95 16.92
N ARG A 30 -0.11 -2.42 16.51
CA ARG A 30 -0.70 -2.66 15.18
C ARG A 30 -0.16 -1.69 14.11
N TYR A 31 0.28 -0.51 14.53
CA TYR A 31 0.99 0.49 13.71
C TYR A 31 2.21 1.05 14.47
N PRO A 32 3.26 0.26 14.74
CA PRO A 32 4.40 0.72 15.54
C PRO A 32 5.18 1.84 14.87
N ASN A 33 5.06 1.96 13.54
CA ASN A 33 5.91 2.82 12.74
C ASN A 33 5.07 3.50 11.66
N LEU A 34 5.42 4.76 11.34
CA LEU A 34 4.94 5.51 10.16
C LEU A 34 4.98 4.64 8.88
N SER A 35 5.95 3.73 8.79
CA SER A 35 6.13 2.75 7.72
C SER A 35 4.92 1.85 7.46
N SER A 36 4.15 1.45 8.49
CA SER A 36 2.98 0.57 8.31
C SER A 36 1.79 1.32 7.69
N LEU A 37 1.56 2.56 8.12
CA LEU A 37 0.53 3.42 7.53
C LEU A 37 0.87 3.78 6.07
N LEU A 38 2.14 4.12 5.81
CA LEU A 38 2.63 4.37 4.47
C LEU A 38 2.51 3.12 3.58
N SER A 39 2.82 1.94 4.09
CA SER A 39 2.69 0.67 3.36
C SER A 39 1.28 0.45 2.82
N ILE A 40 0.27 0.58 3.69
CA ILE A 40 -1.13 0.38 3.33
C ILE A 40 -1.58 1.43 2.31
N LEU A 41 -1.20 2.69 2.54
CA LEU A 41 -1.55 3.79 1.64
C LEU A 41 -0.94 3.61 0.25
N ILE A 42 0.36 3.28 0.19
CA ILE A 42 1.09 3.06 -1.07
C ILE A 42 0.51 1.87 -1.83
N LYS A 43 0.32 0.73 -1.16
CA LYS A 43 -0.20 -0.49 -1.81
C LYS A 43 -1.60 -0.29 -2.37
N ASN A 44 -2.49 0.37 -1.62
CA ASN A 44 -3.83 0.68 -2.09
C ASN A 44 -3.81 1.68 -3.26
N SER A 45 -2.97 2.71 -3.18
CA SER A 45 -2.84 3.73 -4.23
C SER A 45 -2.32 3.15 -5.53
N ILE A 46 -1.26 2.32 -5.50
CA ILE A 46 -0.71 1.68 -6.70
C ILE A 46 -1.76 0.81 -7.40
N THR A 47 -2.58 0.09 -6.62
CA THR A 47 -3.68 -0.73 -7.16
C THR A 47 -4.69 0.15 -7.91
N ILE A 48 -5.14 1.24 -7.30
CA ILE A 48 -6.09 2.17 -7.92
C ILE A 48 -5.49 2.86 -9.16
N VAL A 49 -4.23 3.28 -9.09
CA VAL A 49 -3.58 3.98 -10.20
C VAL A 49 -3.38 3.05 -11.39
N SER A 50 -3.03 1.78 -11.16
CA SER A 50 -2.83 0.81 -12.24
C SER A 50 -4.08 0.61 -13.11
N ILE A 51 -5.26 0.51 -12.49
CA ILE A 51 -6.52 0.40 -13.23
C ILE A 51 -6.89 1.71 -13.94
N LEU A 52 -6.69 2.84 -13.26
CA LEU A 52 -6.96 4.18 -13.83
C LEU A 52 -6.11 4.46 -15.07
N LEU A 53 -4.85 4.04 -15.04
CA LEU A 53 -3.91 4.23 -16.13
C LEU A 53 -4.35 3.48 -17.40
N VAL A 54 -4.81 2.24 -17.25
CA VAL A 54 -5.34 1.45 -18.37
C VAL A 54 -6.58 2.12 -18.96
N VAL A 55 -7.50 2.62 -18.14
CA VAL A 55 -8.70 3.32 -18.60
C VAL A 55 -8.36 4.61 -19.36
N LEU A 56 -7.40 5.39 -18.86
CA LEU A 56 -6.96 6.63 -19.51
C LEU A 56 -6.29 6.36 -20.86
N LEU A 57 -5.46 5.32 -20.95
CA LEU A 57 -4.79 4.94 -22.19
C LEU A 57 -5.78 4.42 -23.23
N ILE A 58 -6.73 3.56 -22.83
CA ILE A 58 -7.76 3.06 -23.74
C ILE A 58 -8.64 4.20 -24.23
N SER A 59 -9.14 5.05 -23.35
CA SER A 59 -10.01 6.18 -23.74
C SER A 59 -9.28 7.19 -24.62
N GLY A 60 -8.07 7.62 -24.25
CA GLY A 60 -7.26 8.54 -25.05
C GLY A 60 -6.84 7.96 -26.40
N GLY A 61 -6.44 6.69 -26.42
CA GLY A 61 -6.07 5.96 -27.63
C GLY A 61 -7.25 5.79 -28.59
N LEU A 62 -8.42 5.41 -28.07
CA LEU A 62 -9.61 5.23 -28.89
C LEU A 62 -10.08 6.56 -29.49
N ILE A 63 -10.08 7.64 -28.70
CA ILE A 63 -10.41 8.99 -29.19
C ILE A 63 -9.43 9.40 -30.31
N TYR A 64 -8.12 9.15 -30.13
CA TYR A 64 -7.12 9.49 -31.14
C TYR A 64 -7.35 8.73 -32.46
N ILE A 65 -7.59 7.41 -32.39
CA ILE A 65 -7.81 6.56 -33.57
C ILE A 65 -9.10 6.96 -34.31
N ILE A 66 -10.20 7.16 -33.59
CA ILE A 66 -11.49 7.55 -34.20
C ILE A 66 -11.38 8.94 -34.85
N SER A 67 -10.69 9.88 -34.21
CA SER A 67 -10.52 11.24 -34.72
C SER A 67 -9.68 11.29 -36.00
N ALA A 68 -8.73 10.36 -36.16
CA ALA A 68 -7.95 10.22 -37.39
C ALA A 68 -8.82 9.80 -38.59
N GLY A 69 -9.87 9.01 -38.36
CA GLY A 69 -10.83 8.59 -39.38
C GLY A 69 -11.82 9.68 -39.80
N ASN A 70 -12.25 10.52 -38.86
CA ASN A 70 -13.26 11.56 -39.10
C ASN A 70 -12.68 12.93 -39.50
N GLN A 71 -11.36 13.05 -39.70
CA GLN A 71 -10.68 14.31 -40.03
C GLN A 71 -10.98 15.43 -39.01
N ASP A 72 -11.12 15.09 -37.73
CA ASP A 72 -11.41 16.03 -36.64
C ASP A 72 -10.12 16.40 -35.88
N PRO A 73 -9.35 17.43 -36.30
CA PRO A 73 -8.05 17.75 -35.73
C PRO A 73 -8.12 18.12 -34.24
N LYS A 74 -9.23 18.72 -33.79
CA LYS A 74 -9.44 19.06 -32.37
C LYS A 74 -9.50 17.83 -31.47
N ASN A 75 -10.14 16.76 -31.91
CA ASN A 75 -10.29 15.55 -31.10
C ASN A 75 -9.02 14.70 -31.16
N ALA A 76 -8.29 14.74 -32.29
CA ALA A 76 -6.96 14.14 -32.41
C ALA A 76 -5.95 14.79 -31.44
N GLU A 77 -5.89 16.13 -31.38
CA GLU A 77 -5.03 16.83 -30.41
C GLU A 77 -5.40 16.51 -28.96
N LYS A 78 -6.69 16.42 -28.65
CA LYS A 78 -7.15 16.04 -27.30
C LYS A 78 -6.72 14.61 -26.96
N GLY A 79 -6.92 13.65 -27.86
CA GLY A 79 -6.48 12.27 -27.66
C GLY A 79 -4.97 12.18 -27.41
N LEU A 80 -4.16 12.89 -28.19
CA LEU A 80 -2.72 12.98 -27.97
C LEU A 80 -2.36 13.58 -26.60
N LYS A 81 -3.02 14.67 -26.20
CA LYS A 81 -2.81 15.27 -24.87
C LYS A 81 -3.18 14.31 -23.75
N THR A 82 -4.25 13.53 -23.90
CA THR A 82 -4.65 12.51 -22.92
C THR A 82 -3.62 11.38 -22.83
N ILE A 83 -3.08 10.93 -23.97
CA ILE A 83 -2.03 9.90 -23.98
C ILE A 83 -0.74 10.45 -23.34
N GLN A 84 -0.36 11.69 -23.65
CA GLN A 84 0.80 12.35 -23.05
C GLN A 84 0.66 12.50 -21.54
N SER A 85 -0.52 12.94 -21.05
CA SER A 85 -0.76 13.05 -19.61
C SER A 85 -0.77 11.69 -18.92
N ALA A 86 -1.31 10.64 -19.56
CA ALA A 86 -1.22 9.26 -19.09
C ALA A 86 0.24 8.78 -19.01
N ALA A 87 1.05 9.07 -20.03
CA ALA A 87 2.46 8.68 -20.08
C ALA A 87 3.28 9.38 -18.99
N ILE A 88 3.05 10.67 -18.75
CA ILE A 88 3.68 11.41 -17.65
C ILE A 88 3.26 10.81 -16.31
N GLY A 89 1.97 10.53 -16.12
CA GLY A 89 1.46 9.87 -14.91
C GLY A 89 2.11 8.50 -14.68
N PHE A 90 2.30 7.71 -15.74
CA PHE A 90 2.98 6.42 -15.68
C PHE A 90 4.41 6.56 -15.15
N ILE A 91 5.17 7.52 -15.70
CA ILE A 91 6.55 7.78 -15.30
C ILE A 91 6.62 8.20 -13.83
N VAL A 92 5.70 9.06 -13.37
CA VAL A 92 5.66 9.50 -11.97
C VAL A 92 5.43 8.33 -11.00
N VAL A 93 4.54 7.40 -11.34
CA VAL A 93 4.30 6.19 -10.52
C VAL A 93 5.56 5.32 -10.45
N PHE A 94 6.26 5.16 -11.58
CA PHE A 94 7.51 4.41 -11.63
C PHE A 94 8.60 5.05 -10.75
N LEU A 95 8.76 6.38 -10.82
CA LEU A 95 9.68 7.12 -9.95
C LEU A 95 9.29 7.01 -8.48
N SER A 96 7.99 7.10 -8.17
CA SER A 96 7.50 6.96 -6.80
C SER A 96 7.89 5.60 -6.20
N TYR A 97 7.73 4.52 -6.97
CA TYR A 97 8.16 3.18 -6.54
C TYR A 97 9.68 3.12 -6.31
N ALA A 98 10.48 3.67 -7.22
CA ALA A 98 11.93 3.69 -7.09
C ALA A 98 12.40 4.44 -5.82
N ILE A 99 11.76 5.58 -5.50
CA ILE A 99 12.06 6.33 -4.27
C ILE A 99 11.71 5.50 -3.03
N VAL A 100 10.55 4.84 -3.00
CA VAL A 100 10.15 3.98 -1.87
C VAL A 100 11.15 2.85 -1.68
N GLN A 101 11.56 2.19 -2.77
CA GLN A 101 12.55 1.11 -2.72
C GLN A 101 13.92 1.58 -2.20
N LEU A 102 14.33 2.80 -2.57
CA LEU A 102 15.55 3.41 -2.04
C LEU A 102 15.45 3.65 -0.52
N ILE A 103 14.32 4.19 -0.05
CA ILE A 103 14.07 4.40 1.39
C ILE A 103 14.10 3.05 2.13
N GLN A 104 13.48 2.00 1.59
CA GLN A 104 13.52 0.67 2.19
C GLN A 104 14.95 0.12 2.29
N THR A 105 15.78 0.35 1.26
CA THR A 105 17.17 -0.11 1.25
C THR A 105 18.02 0.59 2.30
N ILE A 106 17.81 1.91 2.50
CA ILE A 106 18.58 2.70 3.46
C ILE A 106 18.09 2.46 4.90
N THR A 107 16.77 2.35 5.11
CA THR A 107 16.19 2.22 6.46
C THR A 107 16.05 0.76 6.90
N GLY A 108 16.15 -0.21 5.99
CA GLY A 108 15.95 -1.64 6.30
C GLY A 108 14.49 -2.02 6.61
N LEU A 109 13.53 -1.09 6.42
CA LEU A 109 12.12 -1.30 6.73
C LEU A 109 11.37 -1.80 5.50
N ASN A 110 10.64 -2.90 5.64
CA ASN A 110 9.82 -3.47 4.57
C ASN A 110 8.46 -2.74 4.43
N ILE A 111 8.48 -1.54 3.84
CA ILE A 111 7.29 -0.73 3.54
C ILE A 111 6.39 -1.38 2.48
N LEU A 112 6.93 -2.13 1.52
CA LEU A 112 6.10 -2.72 0.46
C LEU A 112 5.48 -4.07 0.86
N ASN A 113 6.07 -4.80 1.81
CA ASN A 113 5.61 -6.09 2.29
C ASN A 113 5.92 -6.24 3.79
N PRO A 114 5.09 -5.68 4.69
CA PRO A 114 5.28 -5.88 6.12
C PRO A 114 5.06 -7.35 6.45
N THR A 115 6.13 -8.05 6.83
CA THR A 115 6.05 -9.36 7.49
C THR A 115 5.46 -9.11 8.87
N LEU A 116 4.19 -9.45 9.05
CA LEU A 116 3.53 -9.46 10.36
C LEU A 116 4.20 -10.48 11.27
#